data_AF-A0A8S4REB1-F1
#
_entry.id   AF-A0A8S4REB1-F1
#
_cell.length_a   1.000
_cell.length_b   1.000
_cell.length_c   1.000
_cell.angle_alpha   90.00
_cell.angle_beta   90.00
_cell.angle_gamma   90.00
#
_symmetry.space_group_name_H-M   'P 1'
#
loop_
_entity.id
_entity.type
_entity.pdbx_description
1 polymer ?
#
loop_
_entity_poly.entity_id
_entity_poly.type
_entity_poly.pdbx_seq_one_letter_code
_entity_poly.pdbx_strand_id
1 'polypeptide(L)'
;MKYIILSITIYSTIFICKSVFASNSYECNYYNSCEECIKGSSKCVWCAEIHFNGTRCRSEKENLEEWCVDNKINPKSNKRPSENPLPFNSKTDEVVQIKPQKITIDLRPGDSIDFDFSIKLAKDYRVDLYFLVHATNFMREEKQRIIDDCLTIIEEVKQKKQYVYFGTGVFIDKDPFNSPACNLEKTLKECQIHIDEEKKFTTKVTLLKNIEADNVDIGILFAKGIKEKLNLNINIIKTCNCSVTKKATQCSSKGTLRCGKCECNEDRTGKKCECDKKSPGMNPNDNSTCISPASSDGGIICSGHGACVCGECICINKDYTGSYCQCHKNMCPQYNDMACSDHGKCICGECICDPDFTGKDCRFSMAKNNCMDGETECNGRGECIYNNCECKDPSAWDARRNGDLCQLKYSEKSGHSHQCQLLEPIVQCYLNQGGCEPNTEINISGVINLPGNNSANDMANNTANYSENSTVIYMSNATANNSADAWFDCPNIKTGLGCYTAFLYRYNEDSYGMKIIVQTNANCAETYYKFGGICAVLLIASGVIGLVAWKYITTIRDKREYERFVNEAGIIGSTCENPLYAPTTTTYSNPNFRKRSNRRKFSLN
;
A
#
# COMPACT_ATOMS: atom_id res chain seq x y z
N MET A 1 -30.20 35.16 22.39
CA MET A 1 -29.47 34.62 21.23
C MET A 1 -28.40 35.62 20.81
N LYS A 2 -27.20 35.45 21.37
CA LYS A 2 -25.96 36.20 21.13
C LYS A 2 -24.81 35.19 21.37
N TYR A 3 -23.73 35.37 20.62
CA TYR A 3 -22.46 34.64 20.57
C TYR A 3 -21.78 34.40 21.94
N ILE A 4 -20.72 33.57 21.92
CA ILE A 4 -19.73 33.18 22.97
C ILE A 4 -20.05 31.77 23.50
N ILE A 5 -19.29 30.71 23.22
CA ILE A 5 -17.96 30.39 23.80
C ILE A 5 -17.11 29.56 22.80
N LEU A 6 -15.91 30.07 22.55
CA LEU A 6 -14.73 29.41 21.98
C LEU A 6 -14.16 28.32 22.90
N SER A 7 -13.55 27.30 22.28
CA SER A 7 -12.32 26.61 22.71
C SER A 7 -12.24 25.96 24.10
N ILE A 8 -12.03 24.64 24.13
CA ILE A 8 -10.89 23.92 24.77
C ILE A 8 -11.29 22.44 24.85
N THR A 9 -10.94 21.68 23.82
CA THR A 9 -10.66 20.23 23.93
C THR A 9 -9.46 19.89 23.06
N ILE A 10 -8.36 20.62 23.29
CA ILE A 10 -7.01 20.08 23.08
C ILE A 10 -6.81 19.08 24.22
N TYR A 11 -6.98 17.78 23.96
CA TYR A 11 -6.34 16.65 24.65
C TYR A 11 -6.88 15.33 24.06
N SER A 12 -6.54 15.01 22.81
CA SER A 12 -6.71 13.65 22.27
C SER A 12 -5.55 13.19 21.38
N THR A 13 -4.34 13.68 21.63
CA THR A 13 -3.12 13.21 20.94
C THR A 13 -1.99 12.98 21.93
N ILE A 14 -2.24 12.11 22.91
CA ILE A 14 -1.20 11.16 23.35
C ILE A 14 -1.65 9.81 22.80
N PHE A 15 -1.60 9.71 21.47
CA PHE A 15 -1.59 8.43 20.79
C PHE A 15 -0.23 7.84 21.10
N ILE A 16 -0.18 7.04 22.17
CA ILE A 16 0.96 6.20 22.48
C ILE A 16 1.08 5.26 21.28
N CYS A 17 1.94 5.62 20.33
CA CYS A 17 2.55 4.70 19.41
C CYS A 17 3.44 3.77 20.26
N LYS A 18 2.80 2.86 21.01
CA LYS A 18 3.44 1.62 21.40
C LYS A 18 3.56 0.88 20.09
N SER A 19 4.72 1.01 19.47
CA SER A 19 5.27 -0.03 18.62
C SER A 19 4.99 -1.36 19.32
N VAL A 20 3.97 -2.08 18.86
CA VAL A 20 3.83 -3.49 19.15
C VAL A 20 5.00 -4.12 18.41
N PHE A 21 6.15 -4.14 19.08
CA PHE A 21 7.11 -5.18 18.81
C PHE A 21 6.35 -6.46 19.13
N ALA A 22 5.81 -7.10 18.09
CA ALA A 22 5.50 -8.50 18.12
C ALA A 22 6.82 -9.21 18.43
N SER A 23 7.12 -9.33 19.72
CA SER A 23 8.10 -10.30 20.17
C SER A 23 7.42 -11.63 19.94
N ASN A 24 7.84 -12.36 18.90
CA ASN A 24 7.59 -13.78 18.82
C ASN A 24 8.16 -14.38 20.12
N SER A 25 7.31 -14.57 21.13
CA SER A 25 7.67 -15.21 22.38
C SER A 25 7.78 -16.70 22.08
N TYR A 26 8.97 -17.14 21.71
CA TYR A 26 9.27 -18.55 21.56
C TYR A 26 9.17 -19.21 22.93
N GLU A 27 8.13 -20.00 23.14
CA GLU A 27 7.86 -20.58 24.44
C GLU A 27 8.70 -21.85 24.63
N CYS A 28 9.93 -21.67 25.13
CA CYS A 28 10.92 -22.75 25.31
C CYS A 28 10.55 -23.75 26.42
N ASN A 29 9.62 -23.40 27.31
CA ASN A 29 9.28 -24.14 28.51
C ASN A 29 8.67 -25.53 28.26
N TYR A 30 8.27 -25.82 27.02
CA TYR A 30 7.62 -27.08 26.65
C TYR A 30 8.58 -28.24 26.36
N TYR A 31 9.87 -27.96 26.16
CA TYR A 31 10.84 -29.00 25.79
C TYR A 31 11.36 -29.74 27.02
N ASN A 32 11.23 -31.07 27.00
CA ASN A 32 11.56 -31.93 28.14
C ASN A 32 12.94 -32.58 28.04
N SER A 33 13.59 -32.50 26.89
CA SER A 33 14.96 -32.99 26.69
C SER A 33 15.87 -31.86 26.19
N CYS A 34 17.17 -32.00 26.44
CA CYS A 34 18.14 -31.02 25.99
C CYS A 34 18.15 -30.90 24.45
N GLU A 35 18.07 -32.02 23.73
CA GLU A 35 18.08 -32.02 22.27
C GLU A 35 16.85 -31.33 21.66
N GLU A 36 15.65 -31.58 22.20
CA GLU A 36 14.44 -30.89 21.76
C GLU A 36 14.52 -29.38 22.05
N CYS A 37 15.06 -29.01 23.21
CA CYS A 37 15.27 -27.61 23.58
C CYS A 37 16.18 -26.89 22.58
N ILE A 38 17.29 -27.52 22.19
CA ILE A 38 18.26 -26.94 21.25
C ILE A 38 17.71 -26.89 19.82
N LYS A 39 16.95 -27.91 19.39
CA LYS A 39 16.27 -27.96 18.08
C LYS A 39 15.10 -26.97 17.97
N GLY A 40 14.43 -26.65 19.09
CA GLY A 40 13.21 -25.86 19.09
C GLY A 40 13.39 -24.39 18.70
N SER A 41 14.49 -23.77 19.10
CA SER A 41 14.84 -22.40 18.72
C SER A 41 16.30 -22.08 19.05
N SER A 42 16.92 -21.19 18.28
CA SER A 42 18.24 -20.60 18.57
C SER A 42 18.26 -19.78 19.86
N LYS A 43 17.08 -19.40 20.37
CA LYS A 43 16.91 -18.59 21.58
C LYS A 43 16.62 -19.40 22.84
N CYS A 44 16.42 -20.71 22.73
CA CYS A 44 16.23 -21.57 23.90
C CYS A 44 17.57 -21.94 24.55
N VAL A 45 17.57 -22.14 25.85
CA VAL A 45 18.75 -22.47 26.66
C VAL A 45 18.37 -23.62 27.57
N TRP A 46 19.26 -24.60 27.72
CA TRP A 46 19.06 -25.73 28.62
C TRP A 46 19.89 -25.61 29.91
N CYS A 47 19.31 -25.96 31.05
CA CYS A 47 20.00 -26.07 32.33
C CYS A 47 20.30 -27.53 32.68
N ALA A 48 21.59 -27.86 32.79
CA ALA A 48 22.12 -29.19 33.06
C ALA A 48 22.54 -29.43 34.52
N GLU A 49 22.03 -28.63 35.46
CA GLU A 49 22.26 -28.85 36.89
C GLU A 49 21.61 -30.16 37.39
N ILE A 50 22.31 -30.88 38.27
CA ILE A 50 21.85 -32.18 38.77
C ILE A 50 20.62 -32.00 39.68
N HIS A 51 20.65 -30.99 40.55
CA HIS A 51 19.56 -30.68 41.48
C HIS A 51 18.78 -29.48 40.98
N PHE A 52 17.82 -29.74 40.10
CA PHE A 52 17.03 -28.68 39.48
C PHE A 52 15.53 -28.96 39.61
N ASN A 53 14.77 -27.94 40.02
CA ASN A 53 13.32 -27.98 40.12
C ASN A 53 12.70 -26.97 39.15
N GLY A 54 11.77 -27.44 38.30
CA GLY A 54 11.11 -26.63 37.28
C GLY A 54 11.52 -26.98 35.85
N THR A 55 11.21 -26.10 34.90
CA THR A 55 11.50 -26.28 33.47
C THR A 55 12.98 -26.04 33.18
N ARG A 56 13.66 -27.05 32.64
CA ARG A 56 15.10 -26.99 32.30
C ARG A 56 15.38 -26.26 30.99
N CYS A 57 14.37 -25.98 30.17
CA CYS A 57 14.52 -25.24 28.92
C CYS A 57 13.84 -23.87 29.04
N ARG A 58 14.57 -22.78 28.83
CA ARG A 58 14.04 -21.39 28.91
C ARG A 58 14.56 -20.49 27.81
N SER A 59 13.90 -19.34 27.63
CA SER A 59 14.33 -18.29 26.70
C SER A 59 15.59 -17.59 27.20
N GLU A 60 16.51 -17.26 26.29
CA GLU A 60 17.74 -16.50 26.60
C GLU A 60 17.45 -15.06 27.09
N LYS A 61 16.34 -14.44 26.67
CA LYS A 61 15.99 -13.07 27.05
C LYS A 61 15.35 -12.94 28.44
N GLU A 62 14.91 -14.04 29.02
CA GLU A 62 14.50 -14.09 30.43
C GLU A 62 15.77 -14.11 31.30
N ASN A 63 16.40 -12.94 31.43
CA ASN A 63 17.57 -12.71 32.27
C ASN A 63 17.24 -13.05 33.72
N LEU A 64 17.69 -14.21 34.17
CA LEU A 64 17.88 -14.54 35.57
C LEU A 64 19.28 -15.15 35.67
N GLU A 65 20.26 -14.37 36.11
CA GLU A 65 21.54 -14.89 36.61
C GLU A 65 21.31 -15.95 37.73
N GLU A 66 20.08 -16.10 38.23
CA GLU A 66 19.66 -17.10 39.22
C GLU A 66 19.08 -18.42 38.66
N TRP A 67 18.63 -18.50 37.40
CA TRP A 67 17.86 -19.70 36.97
C TRP A 67 18.73 -20.93 36.74
N CYS A 68 20.00 -20.75 36.40
CA CYS A 68 20.96 -21.82 36.14
C CYS A 68 22.35 -21.22 36.29
N VAL A 69 23.04 -21.57 37.37
CA VAL A 69 24.24 -20.88 37.84
C VAL A 69 25.48 -21.37 37.09
N ASP A 70 25.68 -22.70 37.04
CA ASP A 70 26.96 -23.26 36.57
C ASP A 70 26.85 -24.01 35.24
N ASN A 71 25.82 -24.85 35.07
CA ASN A 71 25.76 -25.83 33.98
C ASN A 71 24.78 -25.44 32.86
N LYS A 72 24.96 -24.25 32.29
CA LYS A 72 24.15 -23.72 31.17
C LYS A 72 24.63 -24.28 29.83
N ILE A 73 23.72 -24.86 29.05
CA ILE A 73 23.97 -25.36 27.69
C ILE A 73 23.27 -24.45 26.68
N ASN A 74 24.07 -23.79 25.85
CA ASN A 74 23.60 -22.89 24.80
C ASN A 74 24.57 -22.90 23.62
N PRO A 75 24.60 -23.97 22.81
CA PRO A 75 25.43 -23.99 21.63
C PRO A 75 25.04 -22.83 20.72
N LYS A 76 26.05 -22.07 20.29
CA LYS A 76 25.90 -20.97 19.35
C LYS A 76 26.32 -21.41 17.96
N SER A 77 25.65 -20.88 16.95
CA SER A 77 26.09 -21.06 15.58
C SER A 77 27.44 -20.39 15.39
N ASN A 78 28.31 -21.00 14.59
CA ASN A 78 29.64 -20.48 14.32
C ASN A 78 30.09 -20.79 12.88
N LYS A 79 30.89 -19.89 12.30
CA LYS A 79 31.62 -20.14 11.07
C LYS A 79 32.99 -20.73 11.41
N ARG A 80 33.30 -21.90 10.86
CA ARG A 80 34.65 -22.46 11.00
C ARG A 80 35.62 -21.71 10.08
N PRO A 81 36.89 -21.54 10.48
CA PRO A 81 37.90 -20.96 9.60
C PRO A 81 38.01 -21.82 8.33
N SER A 82 38.13 -21.16 7.18
CA SER A 82 38.34 -21.86 5.91
C SER A 82 39.77 -22.39 5.87
N GLU A 83 39.92 -23.69 5.66
CA GLU A 83 41.22 -24.34 5.56
C GLU A 83 41.84 -24.04 4.18
N ASN A 84 43.01 -23.42 4.17
CA ASN A 84 43.87 -23.21 2.99
C ASN A 84 43.13 -22.71 1.72
N PRO A 85 42.51 -21.51 1.74
CA PRO A 85 41.86 -20.98 0.55
C PRO A 85 42.89 -20.72 -0.55
N LEU A 86 42.70 -21.33 -1.73
CA LEU A 86 43.57 -21.08 -2.87
C LEU A 86 43.48 -19.61 -3.30
N PRO A 87 44.60 -18.95 -3.62
CA PRO A 87 44.58 -17.59 -4.15
C PRO A 87 43.96 -17.57 -5.55
N PHE A 88 43.41 -16.42 -5.95
CA PHE A 88 42.93 -16.25 -7.32
C PHE A 88 44.04 -16.53 -8.33
N ASN A 89 43.73 -17.35 -9.32
CA ASN A 89 44.68 -17.78 -10.34
C ASN A 89 43.98 -17.79 -11.71
N SER A 90 44.67 -17.25 -12.71
CA SER A 90 44.17 -17.13 -14.08
C SER A 90 44.87 -18.09 -15.05
N LYS A 91 45.79 -18.95 -14.57
CA LYS A 91 46.50 -19.91 -15.42
C LYS A 91 45.56 -21.03 -15.87
N THR A 92 45.67 -21.42 -17.14
CA THR A 92 44.76 -22.34 -17.85
C THR A 92 44.48 -23.68 -17.18
N ASP A 93 45.43 -24.22 -16.40
CA ASP A 93 45.31 -25.54 -15.77
C ASP A 93 44.94 -25.49 -14.27
N GLU A 94 45.02 -24.30 -13.66
CA GLU A 94 44.77 -24.08 -12.22
C GLU A 94 43.97 -22.80 -12.01
N VAL A 95 42.90 -22.61 -12.80
CA VAL A 95 42.04 -21.44 -12.66
C VAL A 95 41.33 -21.48 -11.31
N VAL A 96 41.44 -20.39 -10.56
CA VAL A 96 40.72 -20.15 -9.30
C VAL A 96 40.05 -18.78 -9.38
N GLN A 97 38.73 -18.77 -9.51
CA GLN A 97 37.88 -17.59 -9.67
C GLN A 97 37.02 -17.31 -8.42
N ILE A 98 36.90 -18.27 -7.50
CA ILE A 98 36.10 -18.14 -6.27
C ILE A 98 36.98 -18.36 -5.04
N LYS A 99 36.83 -17.49 -4.04
CA LYS A 99 37.53 -17.58 -2.75
C LYS A 99 36.58 -17.33 -1.57
N PRO A 100 36.60 -18.16 -0.51
CA PRO A 100 37.20 -19.50 -0.46
C PRO A 100 36.41 -20.51 -1.30
N GLN A 101 36.98 -21.69 -1.59
CA GLN A 101 36.31 -22.74 -2.36
C GLN A 101 35.33 -23.56 -1.49
N LYS A 102 35.61 -23.62 -0.18
CA LYS A 102 34.79 -24.33 0.80
C LYS A 102 34.59 -23.48 2.05
N ILE A 103 33.34 -23.39 2.49
CA ILE A 103 32.94 -22.76 3.76
C ILE A 103 32.26 -23.81 4.60
N THR A 104 32.69 -23.94 5.87
CA THR A 104 32.05 -24.86 6.83
C THR A 104 31.40 -24.05 7.95
N ILE A 105 30.12 -24.29 8.19
CA ILE A 105 29.32 -23.55 9.18
C ILE A 105 28.67 -24.56 10.12
N ASP A 106 28.81 -24.35 11.42
CA ASP A 106 28.04 -25.03 12.43
C ASP A 106 26.81 -24.16 12.72
N LEU A 107 25.61 -24.64 12.34
CA LEU A 107 24.40 -23.83 12.36
C LEU A 107 23.35 -24.46 13.26
N ARG A 108 22.79 -23.67 14.16
CA ARG A 108 21.71 -24.08 15.06
C ARG A 108 20.34 -23.84 14.41
N PRO A 109 19.36 -24.74 14.57
CA PRO A 109 18.02 -24.54 14.04
C PRO A 109 17.37 -23.22 14.53
N GLY A 110 16.82 -22.45 13.59
CA GLY A 110 16.24 -21.13 13.83
C GLY A 110 17.26 -20.00 14.00
N ASP A 111 18.52 -20.22 13.64
CA ASP A 111 19.58 -19.20 13.64
C ASP A 111 20.03 -18.87 12.21
N SER A 112 20.72 -17.74 12.06
CA SER A 112 21.28 -17.29 10.79
C SER A 112 22.73 -16.82 10.92
N ILE A 113 23.56 -17.17 9.96
CA ILE A 113 24.96 -16.73 9.87
C ILE A 113 25.21 -16.08 8.53
N ASP A 114 25.93 -14.96 8.57
CA ASP A 114 26.48 -14.31 7.39
C ASP A 114 27.84 -14.91 7.04
N PHE A 115 28.07 -15.15 5.76
CA PHE A 115 29.35 -15.59 5.25
C PHE A 115 29.75 -14.79 4.00
N ASP A 116 31.03 -14.47 3.94
CA ASP A 116 31.61 -13.78 2.80
C ASP A 116 32.32 -14.73 1.86
N PHE A 117 32.20 -14.44 0.57
CA PHE A 117 33.02 -15.00 -0.49
C PHE A 117 33.34 -13.92 -1.53
N SER A 118 34.31 -14.19 -2.38
CA SER A 118 34.80 -13.24 -3.37
C SER A 118 34.95 -13.95 -4.71
N ILE A 119 34.57 -13.24 -5.76
CA ILE A 119 34.68 -13.69 -7.14
C ILE A 119 35.60 -12.75 -7.89
N LYS A 120 36.49 -13.34 -8.69
CA LYS A 120 37.33 -12.61 -9.64
C LYS A 120 37.36 -13.36 -10.97
N LEU A 121 36.91 -12.70 -12.03
CA LEU A 121 36.95 -13.31 -13.37
C LEU A 121 38.40 -13.42 -13.86
N ALA A 122 38.76 -14.61 -14.37
CA ALA A 122 40.11 -14.88 -14.87
C ALA A 122 40.35 -14.21 -16.23
N LYS A 123 41.54 -13.62 -16.39
CA LYS A 123 41.95 -12.92 -17.62
C LYS A 123 42.13 -13.88 -18.80
N ASP A 124 42.90 -14.96 -18.57
CA ASP A 124 43.32 -15.95 -19.57
C ASP A 124 42.54 -17.27 -19.43
N TYR A 125 41.21 -17.13 -19.35
CA TYR A 125 40.31 -18.27 -19.28
C TYR A 125 40.11 -18.93 -20.66
N ARG A 126 40.05 -20.26 -20.69
CA ARG A 126 39.74 -21.03 -21.90
C ARG A 126 38.33 -20.68 -22.40
N VAL A 127 38.22 -20.27 -23.65
CA VAL A 127 36.93 -20.01 -24.30
C VAL A 127 36.64 -21.13 -25.31
N ASP A 128 35.49 -21.77 -25.16
CA ASP A 128 34.99 -22.76 -26.12
C ASP A 128 33.84 -22.10 -26.89
N LEU A 129 34.03 -21.78 -28.17
CA LEU A 129 33.02 -21.15 -29.02
C LEU A 129 32.47 -22.19 -29.99
N TYR A 130 31.15 -22.43 -29.92
CA TYR A 130 30.48 -23.41 -30.77
C TYR A 130 29.47 -22.73 -31.69
N PHE A 131 29.72 -22.78 -33.00
CA PHE A 131 28.81 -22.26 -34.00
C PHE A 131 27.78 -23.32 -34.38
N LEU A 132 26.55 -23.18 -33.89
CA LEU A 132 25.44 -24.04 -34.27
C LEU A 132 24.63 -23.38 -35.41
N VAL A 133 24.71 -23.94 -36.61
CA VAL A 133 24.13 -23.36 -37.82
C VAL A 133 22.87 -24.13 -38.21
N HIS A 134 21.79 -23.40 -38.48
CA HIS A 134 20.55 -23.98 -39.01
C HIS A 134 20.72 -24.29 -40.51
N ALA A 135 20.58 -25.54 -40.93
CA ALA A 135 20.74 -25.94 -42.34
C ALA A 135 19.42 -26.22 -43.04
N THR A 136 18.48 -25.27 -42.97
CA THR A 136 17.28 -25.30 -43.80
C THR A 136 17.52 -24.68 -45.17
N ASN A 137 16.65 -24.97 -46.13
CA ASN A 137 16.74 -24.47 -47.50
C ASN A 137 16.73 -22.93 -47.60
N PHE A 138 16.16 -22.25 -46.60
CA PHE A 138 16.15 -20.79 -46.48
C PHE A 138 17.54 -20.19 -46.23
N MET A 139 18.46 -20.96 -45.65
CA MET A 139 19.83 -20.50 -45.32
C MET A 139 20.81 -20.71 -46.49
N ARG A 140 20.32 -21.13 -47.67
CA ARG A 140 21.16 -21.45 -48.83
C ARG A 140 21.83 -20.19 -49.41
N GLU A 141 21.12 -19.07 -49.45
CA GLU A 141 21.61 -17.82 -50.03
C GLU A 141 22.55 -17.08 -49.06
N GLU A 142 22.32 -17.19 -47.74
CA GLU A 142 23.11 -16.56 -46.68
C GLU A 142 24.32 -17.37 -46.22
N LYS A 143 24.50 -18.60 -46.71
CA LYS A 143 25.57 -19.51 -46.29
C LYS A 143 26.95 -18.86 -46.33
N GLN A 144 27.27 -18.20 -47.45
CA GLN A 144 28.61 -17.63 -47.64
C GLN A 144 28.86 -16.48 -46.67
N ARG A 145 27.85 -15.61 -46.48
CA ARG A 145 27.91 -14.50 -45.52
C ARG A 145 28.14 -14.99 -44.10
N ILE A 146 27.43 -16.05 -43.67
CA ILE A 146 27.60 -16.63 -42.33
C ILE A 146 29.00 -17.20 -42.12
N ILE A 147 29.58 -17.83 -43.15
CA ILE A 147 30.96 -18.32 -43.09
C ILE A 147 31.93 -17.14 -42.91
N ASP A 148 31.76 -16.08 -43.69
CA ASP A 148 32.62 -14.90 -43.63
C ASP A 148 32.50 -14.18 -42.27
N ASP A 149 31.29 -14.07 -41.73
CA ASP A 149 31.02 -13.52 -40.39
C ASP A 149 31.66 -14.40 -39.29
N CYS A 150 31.52 -15.73 -39.37
CA CYS A 150 32.13 -16.66 -38.43
C CYS A 150 33.66 -16.57 -38.44
N LEU A 151 34.28 -16.45 -39.62
CA LEU A 151 35.73 -16.28 -39.75
C LEU A 151 36.20 -14.96 -39.14
N THR A 152 35.45 -13.88 -39.37
CA THR A 152 35.72 -12.57 -38.76
C THR A 152 35.67 -12.65 -37.23
N ILE A 153 34.63 -13.31 -36.67
CA ILE A 153 34.50 -13.52 -35.23
C ILE A 153 35.67 -14.37 -34.68
N ILE A 154 36.08 -15.42 -35.39
CA ILE A 154 37.21 -16.26 -34.99
C ILE A 154 38.50 -15.42 -34.89
N GLU A 155 38.75 -14.53 -35.84
CA GLU A 155 39.92 -13.66 -35.84
C GLU A 155 39.90 -12.65 -34.69
N GLU A 156 38.77 -11.98 -34.47
CA GLU A 156 38.62 -11.02 -33.37
C GLU A 156 38.79 -11.70 -31.99
N VAL A 157 38.22 -12.90 -31.82
CA VAL A 157 38.32 -13.65 -30.57
C VAL A 157 39.73 -14.15 -30.34
N LYS A 158 40.44 -14.61 -31.38
CA LYS A 158 41.87 -14.99 -31.31
C LYS A 158 42.78 -13.80 -30.93
N GLN A 159 42.43 -12.58 -31.34
CA GLN A 159 43.18 -11.38 -30.95
C GLN A 159 42.99 -11.03 -29.46
N LYS A 160 41.80 -11.32 -28.90
CA LYS A 160 41.45 -10.98 -27.51
C LYS A 160 41.74 -12.08 -26.49
N LYS A 161 41.86 -13.34 -26.92
CA LYS A 161 41.99 -14.51 -26.04
C LYS A 161 43.08 -15.47 -26.54
N GLN A 162 43.95 -15.88 -25.62
CA GLN A 162 45.10 -16.76 -25.93
C GLN A 162 44.69 -18.24 -26.14
N TYR A 163 43.67 -18.71 -25.43
CA TYR A 163 43.25 -20.12 -25.45
C TYR A 163 41.78 -20.24 -25.88
N VAL A 164 41.57 -20.48 -27.18
CA VAL A 164 40.23 -20.55 -27.78
C VAL A 164 40.08 -21.80 -28.62
N TYR A 165 39.02 -22.55 -28.39
CA TYR A 165 38.62 -23.71 -29.19
C TYR A 165 37.34 -23.39 -29.94
N PHE A 166 37.30 -23.79 -31.21
CA PHE A 166 36.15 -23.58 -32.07
C PHE A 166 35.55 -24.91 -32.45
N GLY A 167 34.23 -25.02 -32.29
CA GLY A 167 33.44 -26.13 -32.79
C GLY A 167 32.35 -25.62 -33.73
N THR A 168 31.88 -26.48 -34.61
CA THR A 168 30.72 -26.19 -35.45
C THR A 168 29.79 -27.39 -35.49
N GLY A 169 28.49 -27.12 -35.47
CA GLY A 169 27.45 -28.12 -35.62
C GLY A 169 26.35 -27.61 -36.51
N VAL A 170 25.62 -28.53 -37.11
CA VAL A 170 24.48 -28.22 -37.97
C VAL A 170 23.26 -28.94 -37.44
N PHE A 171 22.12 -28.24 -37.44
CA PHE A 171 20.83 -28.86 -37.11
C PHE A 171 19.80 -28.62 -38.21
N ILE A 172 18.90 -29.60 -38.32
CA ILE A 172 17.68 -29.57 -39.12
C ILE A 172 16.59 -30.02 -38.17
N ASP A 173 15.48 -29.29 -38.12
CA ASP A 173 14.37 -29.56 -37.20
C ASP A 173 13.90 -31.02 -37.28
N LYS A 174 13.53 -31.59 -36.12
CA LYS A 174 12.78 -32.84 -36.04
C LYS A 174 11.29 -32.51 -36.01
N ASP A 175 10.46 -33.36 -36.61
CA ASP A 175 9.00 -33.24 -36.56
C ASP A 175 8.50 -33.03 -35.11
N PRO A 176 7.67 -32.00 -34.86
CA PRO A 176 7.36 -31.60 -33.50
C PRO A 176 6.32 -32.54 -32.88
N PHE A 177 6.78 -33.43 -32.00
CA PHE A 177 5.93 -33.99 -30.95
C PHE A 177 6.17 -33.22 -29.65
N ASN A 178 5.05 -32.73 -29.09
CA ASN A 178 4.94 -31.99 -27.84
C ASN A 178 5.94 -32.46 -26.76
N SER A 179 6.79 -31.54 -26.32
CA SER A 179 7.35 -31.58 -24.98
C SER A 179 7.00 -30.27 -24.28
N PRO A 180 6.43 -30.30 -23.07
CA PRO A 180 6.09 -29.08 -22.35
C PRO A 180 7.38 -28.36 -21.94
N ALA A 181 7.47 -27.08 -22.28
CA ALA A 181 8.53 -26.21 -21.81
C ALA A 181 8.31 -25.93 -20.32
N CYS A 182 9.23 -26.37 -19.46
CA CYS A 182 9.36 -25.83 -18.11
C CYS A 182 9.99 -24.43 -18.22
N ASN A 183 9.15 -23.40 -18.34
CA ASN A 183 9.59 -22.03 -18.10
C ASN A 183 9.72 -21.81 -16.60
N LEU A 184 10.96 -21.80 -16.12
CA LEU A 184 11.31 -21.31 -14.78
C LEU A 184 12.22 -20.09 -14.94
N GLU A 185 11.68 -19.00 -15.50
CA GLU A 185 12.35 -17.70 -15.43
C GLU A 185 12.10 -17.09 -14.04
N LYS A 186 12.95 -17.46 -13.08
CA LYS A 186 13.21 -16.60 -11.92
C LYS A 186 14.25 -15.58 -12.37
N THR A 187 13.84 -14.30 -12.46
CA THR A 187 14.71 -13.15 -12.69
C THR A 187 15.70 -13.04 -11.53
N LEU A 188 16.89 -13.61 -11.72
CA LEU A 188 18.03 -13.42 -10.82
C LEU A 188 18.61 -12.03 -11.08
N LYS A 189 18.82 -11.24 -10.01
CA LYS A 189 19.58 -9.97 -10.10
C LYS A 189 20.92 -10.24 -10.78
N GLU A 190 21.12 -9.70 -11.99
CA GLU A 190 22.38 -9.83 -12.70
C GLU A 190 23.41 -8.87 -12.10
N CYS A 191 24.46 -9.40 -11.46
CA CYS A 191 25.63 -8.61 -11.08
C CYS A 191 26.62 -8.55 -12.25
N GLN A 192 26.87 -7.36 -12.78
CA GLN A 192 27.93 -7.15 -13.76
C GLN A 192 29.29 -7.12 -13.04
N ILE A 193 30.14 -8.10 -13.32
CA ILE A 193 31.51 -8.21 -12.78
C ILE A 193 32.48 -8.00 -13.94
N HIS A 194 33.39 -7.04 -13.84
CA HIS A 194 34.40 -6.82 -14.86
C HIS A 194 35.58 -7.79 -14.72
N ILE A 195 36.29 -8.04 -15.82
CA ILE A 195 37.48 -8.88 -15.83
C ILE A 195 38.54 -8.25 -14.91
N ASP A 196 39.22 -9.07 -14.12
CA ASP A 196 40.24 -8.65 -13.14
C ASP A 196 39.74 -7.80 -11.94
N GLU A 197 38.43 -7.57 -11.81
CA GLU A 197 37.82 -6.97 -10.63
C GLU A 197 37.50 -8.05 -9.59
N GLU A 198 37.98 -7.89 -8.35
CA GLU A 198 37.52 -8.70 -7.22
C GLU A 198 36.22 -8.12 -6.67
N LYS A 199 35.13 -8.89 -6.76
CA LYS A 199 33.86 -8.55 -6.15
C LYS A 199 33.61 -9.39 -4.91
N LYS A 200 33.32 -8.72 -3.79
CA LYS A 200 33.00 -9.35 -2.51
C LYS A 200 31.49 -9.45 -2.33
N PHE A 201 31.04 -10.58 -1.86
CA PHE A 201 29.65 -10.88 -1.57
C PHE A 201 29.51 -11.29 -0.11
N THR A 202 28.52 -10.73 0.57
CA THR A 202 28.09 -11.16 1.91
C THR A 202 26.72 -11.82 1.76
N THR A 203 26.63 -13.09 2.13
CA THR A 203 25.40 -13.88 2.00
C THR A 203 24.97 -14.38 3.36
N LYS A 204 23.67 -14.33 3.63
CA LYS A 204 23.06 -14.87 4.85
C LYS A 204 22.52 -16.26 4.59
N VAL A 205 22.93 -17.23 5.40
CA VAL A 205 22.29 -18.55 5.47
C VAL A 205 21.48 -18.65 6.75
N THR A 206 20.23 -19.09 6.63
CA THR A 206 19.32 -19.30 7.76
C THR A 206 18.92 -20.76 7.80
N LEU A 207 19.10 -21.40 8.95
CA LEU A 207 18.59 -22.75 9.16
C LEU A 207 17.19 -22.67 9.71
N LEU A 208 16.21 -23.12 8.94
CA LEU A 208 14.83 -23.20 9.41
C LEU A 208 14.67 -24.37 10.39
N LYS A 209 13.64 -24.30 11.23
CA LYS A 209 13.36 -25.35 12.23
C LYS A 209 12.99 -26.67 11.53
N ASN A 210 13.23 -27.81 12.18
CA ASN A 210 12.81 -29.17 11.74
C ASN A 210 13.61 -29.86 10.62
N ILE A 211 14.95 -29.80 10.64
CA ILE A 211 15.76 -30.59 9.70
C ILE A 211 16.21 -31.92 10.31
N GLU A 212 15.91 -33.03 9.64
CA GLU A 212 16.30 -34.38 10.05
C GLU A 212 17.75 -34.75 9.70
N ALA A 213 18.35 -34.10 8.69
CA ALA A 213 19.74 -34.35 8.26
C ALA A 213 20.78 -33.80 9.24
N ASP A 214 21.86 -34.52 9.52
CA ASP A 214 22.92 -34.08 10.45
C ASP A 214 23.94 -33.13 9.81
N ASN A 215 24.14 -33.29 8.50
CA ASN A 215 24.97 -32.43 7.67
C ASN A 215 24.25 -32.15 6.35
N VAL A 216 24.44 -30.94 5.82
CA VAL A 216 23.95 -30.52 4.51
C VAL A 216 25.10 -29.93 3.71
N ASP A 217 25.37 -30.52 2.54
CA ASP A 217 26.32 -29.99 1.57
C ASP A 217 25.59 -29.30 0.42
N ILE A 218 25.89 -28.02 0.21
CA ILE A 218 25.28 -27.19 -0.84
C ILE A 218 26.37 -26.74 -1.81
N GLY A 219 26.17 -27.02 -3.10
CA GLY A 219 27.00 -26.49 -4.18
C GLY A 219 26.33 -25.29 -4.84
N ILE A 220 26.87 -24.10 -4.62
CA ILE A 220 26.36 -22.88 -5.25
C ILE A 220 27.02 -22.73 -6.63
N LEU A 221 26.20 -22.78 -7.68
CA LEU A 221 26.60 -22.61 -9.07
C LEU A 221 26.32 -21.17 -9.51
N PHE A 222 27.25 -20.61 -10.27
CA PHE A 222 27.13 -19.27 -10.84
C PHE A 222 26.78 -19.41 -12.32
N ALA A 223 25.54 -19.05 -12.68
CA ALA A 223 24.93 -19.38 -13.98
C ALA A 223 25.65 -18.76 -15.20
N LYS A 224 26.50 -17.73 -15.02
CA LYS A 224 27.12 -16.98 -16.13
C LYS A 224 28.65 -17.00 -16.01
N GLY A 225 29.30 -17.90 -16.76
CA GLY A 225 30.73 -17.80 -17.07
C GLY A 225 31.75 -18.33 -16.06
N ILE A 226 31.32 -18.91 -14.93
CA ILE A 226 32.21 -19.50 -13.91
C ILE A 226 31.88 -20.98 -13.77
N LYS A 227 32.84 -21.87 -14.06
CA LYS A 227 32.65 -23.34 -13.91
C LYS A 227 32.84 -23.82 -12.48
N GLU A 228 33.53 -23.05 -11.65
CA GLU A 228 33.73 -23.35 -10.24
C GLU A 228 32.42 -23.22 -9.45
N LYS A 229 32.30 -24.02 -8.40
CA LYS A 229 31.20 -23.95 -7.44
C LYS A 229 31.72 -23.60 -6.06
N LEU A 230 30.96 -22.82 -5.31
CA LEU A 230 31.22 -22.61 -3.90
C LEU A 230 30.59 -23.77 -3.11
N ASN A 231 31.40 -24.52 -2.37
CA ASN A 231 30.90 -25.60 -1.52
C ASN A 231 30.62 -25.07 -0.11
N LEU A 232 29.36 -25.10 0.29
CA LEU A 232 28.92 -24.75 1.63
C LEU A 232 28.56 -26.03 2.38
N ASN A 233 29.34 -26.36 3.41
CA ASN A 233 29.08 -27.50 4.29
C ASN A 233 28.47 -26.98 5.60
N ILE A 234 27.25 -27.43 5.91
CA ILE A 234 26.50 -27.00 7.08
C ILE A 234 26.38 -28.20 8.02
N ASN A 235 27.07 -28.12 9.17
CA ASN A 235 26.87 -29.05 10.28
C ASN A 235 25.71 -28.54 11.13
N ILE A 236 24.68 -29.37 11.33
CA ILE A 236 23.51 -28.96 12.08
C ILE A 236 23.71 -29.29 13.56
N ILE A 237 23.63 -28.26 14.40
CA ILE A 237 23.78 -28.43 15.85
C ILE A 237 22.46 -28.94 16.44
N LYS A 238 22.37 -30.25 16.66
CA LYS A 238 21.19 -30.93 17.24
C LYS A 238 21.40 -31.49 18.63
N THR A 239 22.65 -31.77 18.97
CA THR A 239 23.03 -32.48 20.18
C THR A 239 23.54 -31.51 21.23
N CYS A 240 23.24 -31.82 22.48
CA CYS A 240 23.88 -31.16 23.61
C CYS A 240 25.20 -31.86 23.93
N ASN A 241 26.30 -31.12 23.87
CA ASN A 241 27.58 -31.61 24.34
C ASN A 241 27.62 -31.49 25.88
N CYS A 242 27.24 -32.57 26.57
CA CYS A 242 27.15 -32.62 28.02
C CYS A 242 27.63 -33.97 28.55
N SER A 243 27.92 -34.04 29.84
CA SER A 243 28.34 -35.29 30.49
C SER A 243 27.22 -36.34 30.43
N VAL A 244 27.61 -37.56 30.08
CA VAL A 244 26.73 -38.74 30.04
C VAL A 244 27.29 -39.81 30.96
N THR A 245 26.54 -40.14 32.01
CA THR A 245 26.94 -41.17 32.98
C THR A 245 25.92 -42.29 32.97
N LYS A 246 26.31 -43.45 32.42
CA LYS A 246 25.47 -44.66 32.44
C LYS A 246 25.39 -45.22 33.87
N LYS A 247 24.22 -45.75 34.27
CA LYS A 247 23.98 -46.27 35.63
C LYS A 247 24.38 -45.26 36.72
N ALA A 248 24.03 -43.99 36.51
CA ALA A 248 24.39 -42.93 37.44
C ALA A 248 23.72 -43.15 38.81
N THR A 249 24.47 -42.96 39.90
CA THR A 249 23.95 -43.08 41.27
C THR A 249 22.84 -42.06 41.55
N GLN A 250 22.92 -40.89 40.92
CA GLN A 250 21.90 -39.84 40.95
C GLN A 250 20.57 -40.26 40.30
N CYS A 251 20.62 -41.23 39.38
CA CYS A 251 19.47 -41.86 38.74
C CYS A 251 19.19 -43.25 39.34
N SER A 252 19.45 -43.40 40.64
CA SER A 252 19.26 -44.65 41.42
C SER A 252 20.02 -45.86 40.85
N SER A 253 21.05 -45.65 40.02
CA SER A 253 21.74 -46.67 39.22
C SER A 253 20.82 -47.45 38.26
N LYS A 254 19.63 -46.90 37.98
CA LYS A 254 18.57 -47.49 37.15
C LYS A 254 18.26 -46.65 35.90
N GLY A 255 19.17 -45.76 35.53
CA GLY A 255 19.09 -44.93 34.34
C GLY A 255 20.44 -44.31 33.97
N THR A 256 20.44 -43.57 32.88
CA THR A 256 21.58 -42.79 32.39
C THR A 256 21.36 -41.32 32.72
N LEU A 257 22.34 -40.66 33.34
CA LEU A 257 22.29 -39.21 33.55
C LEU A 257 22.83 -38.52 32.29
N ARG A 258 21.99 -37.75 31.60
CA ARG A 258 22.35 -36.95 30.41
C ARG A 258 21.95 -35.50 30.63
N CYS A 259 22.91 -34.58 30.52
CA CYS A 259 22.69 -33.13 30.64
C CYS A 259 21.86 -32.75 31.89
N GLY A 260 22.20 -33.33 33.04
CA GLY A 260 21.51 -33.08 34.32
C GLY A 260 20.15 -33.76 34.48
N LYS A 261 19.61 -34.46 33.48
CA LYS A 261 18.34 -35.20 33.53
C LYS A 261 18.58 -36.71 33.48
N CYS A 262 17.79 -37.49 34.23
CA CYS A 262 17.81 -38.95 34.18
C CYS A 262 16.97 -39.51 33.02
N GLU A 263 17.58 -40.35 32.20
CA GLU A 263 16.95 -41.21 31.20
C GLU A 263 16.79 -42.60 31.80
N CYS A 264 15.60 -42.92 32.29
CA CYS A 264 15.32 -44.17 33.01
C CYS A 264 15.27 -45.37 32.07
N ASN A 265 15.67 -46.54 32.59
CA ASN A 265 15.49 -47.81 31.90
C ASN A 265 13.99 -48.09 31.64
N GLU A 266 13.67 -49.00 30.72
CA GLU A 266 12.30 -49.26 30.28
C GLU A 266 11.31 -49.61 31.40
N ASP A 267 11.78 -50.18 32.51
CA ASP A 267 10.99 -50.59 33.69
C ASP A 267 10.89 -49.52 34.79
N ARG A 268 11.53 -48.35 34.62
CA ARG A 268 11.71 -47.35 35.67
C ARG A 268 11.16 -45.99 35.27
N THR A 269 10.69 -45.23 36.25
CA THR A 269 10.14 -43.86 36.06
C THR A 269 10.47 -42.97 37.27
N GLY A 270 10.15 -41.68 37.17
CA GLY A 270 10.47 -40.67 38.19
C GLY A 270 11.73 -39.86 37.86
N LYS A 271 11.87 -38.70 38.51
CA LYS A 271 12.96 -37.74 38.25
C LYS A 271 14.36 -38.34 38.46
N LYS A 272 14.50 -39.35 39.31
CA LYS A 272 15.73 -40.10 39.62
C LYS A 272 15.62 -41.59 39.31
N CYS A 273 14.64 -42.01 38.50
CA CYS A 273 14.38 -43.42 38.16
C CYS A 273 14.13 -44.32 39.40
N GLU A 274 13.56 -43.74 40.44
CA GLU A 274 13.31 -44.36 41.74
C GLU A 274 12.08 -45.28 41.73
N CYS A 275 11.14 -45.08 40.80
CA CYS A 275 9.86 -45.79 40.74
C CYS A 275 9.89 -46.94 39.72
N ASP A 276 9.16 -48.02 40.00
CA ASP A 276 8.92 -49.14 39.09
C ASP A 276 7.62 -48.92 38.30
N LYS A 277 7.64 -49.11 36.98
CA LYS A 277 6.44 -48.95 36.13
C LYS A 277 5.39 -50.03 36.37
N LYS A 278 5.77 -51.21 36.87
CA LYS A 278 4.87 -52.36 37.10
C LYS A 278 4.24 -52.37 38.49
N SER A 279 4.73 -51.54 39.41
CA SER A 279 4.20 -51.42 40.77
C SER A 279 3.93 -49.96 41.08
N PRO A 280 2.76 -49.43 40.66
CA PRO A 280 2.39 -48.06 40.96
C PRO A 280 2.03 -47.94 42.45
N GLY A 281 3.02 -47.67 43.28
CA GLY A 281 2.81 -47.31 44.68
C GLY A 281 3.94 -47.72 45.62
N MET A 282 4.77 -46.75 46.03
CA MET A 282 5.04 -46.39 47.43
C MET A 282 6.13 -45.30 47.50
N ASN A 283 5.77 -44.08 47.08
CA ASN A 283 6.04 -42.86 47.84
C ASN A 283 5.12 -41.74 47.31
N PRO A 284 3.91 -41.59 47.89
CA PRO A 284 2.77 -40.95 47.23
C PRO A 284 2.40 -39.58 47.82
N ASN A 285 3.27 -38.56 47.78
CA ASN A 285 2.90 -37.26 48.39
C ASN A 285 3.41 -36.00 47.70
N ASP A 286 3.78 -36.02 46.42
CA ASP A 286 4.10 -34.75 45.73
C ASP A 286 3.47 -34.61 44.36
N ASN A 287 2.13 -34.64 44.35
CA ASN A 287 1.30 -34.26 43.20
C ASN A 287 1.56 -32.80 42.76
N SER A 288 2.26 -31.99 43.56
CA SER A 288 2.65 -30.61 43.22
C SER A 288 3.48 -30.53 41.93
N THR A 289 4.25 -31.57 41.61
CA THR A 289 5.11 -31.62 40.42
C THR A 289 4.36 -31.89 39.12
N CYS A 290 3.11 -32.37 39.20
CA CYS A 290 2.22 -32.68 38.08
C CYS A 290 1.16 -31.58 37.86
N ILE A 291 1.30 -30.45 38.54
CA ILE A 291 0.45 -29.27 38.38
C ILE A 291 1.26 -28.22 37.61
N SER A 292 0.68 -27.69 36.53
CA SER A 292 1.33 -26.65 35.74
C SER A 292 1.48 -25.36 36.55
N PRO A 293 2.66 -24.72 36.62
CA PRO A 293 2.83 -23.45 37.33
C PRO A 293 2.08 -22.27 36.69
N ALA A 294 1.57 -22.44 35.46
CA ALA A 294 0.78 -21.42 34.74
C ALA A 294 -0.73 -21.48 35.03
N SER A 295 -1.21 -22.41 35.88
CA SER A 295 -2.64 -22.53 36.18
C SER A 295 -3.06 -21.56 37.29
N SER A 296 -3.90 -20.59 36.94
CA SER A 296 -4.43 -19.55 37.84
C SER A 296 -5.42 -20.05 38.90
N ASP A 297 -6.00 -21.26 38.73
CA ASP A 297 -7.18 -21.73 39.47
C ASP A 297 -6.91 -22.89 40.44
N GLY A 298 -5.74 -22.95 41.10
CA GLY A 298 -5.48 -23.99 42.10
C GLY A 298 -5.21 -25.39 41.53
N GLY A 299 -4.68 -25.44 40.30
CA GLY A 299 -3.84 -26.54 39.83
C GLY A 299 -4.50 -27.91 39.66
N ILE A 300 -5.10 -28.16 38.49
CA ILE A 300 -5.60 -29.50 38.13
C ILE A 300 -4.40 -30.40 37.78
N ILE A 301 -4.31 -31.56 38.42
CA ILE A 301 -3.28 -32.57 38.15
C ILE A 301 -3.33 -32.96 36.66
N CYS A 302 -2.21 -32.81 35.96
CA CYS A 302 -2.06 -33.09 34.54
C CYS A 302 -3.16 -32.45 33.68
N SER A 303 -3.55 -31.22 34.03
CA SER A 303 -4.58 -30.43 33.34
C SER A 303 -5.93 -31.17 33.18
N GLY A 304 -6.18 -32.21 33.98
CA GLY A 304 -7.37 -33.05 33.90
C GLY A 304 -7.37 -34.05 32.74
N HIS A 305 -6.28 -34.13 31.97
CA HIS A 305 -6.18 -34.96 30.76
C HIS A 305 -5.17 -36.12 30.91
N GLY A 306 -4.62 -36.30 32.12
CA GLY A 306 -3.65 -37.35 32.41
C GLY A 306 -3.69 -37.83 33.85
N ALA A 307 -2.95 -38.90 34.12
CA ALA A 307 -2.69 -39.38 35.47
C ALA A 307 -1.26 -39.00 35.89
N CYS A 308 -1.09 -38.47 37.10
CA CYS A 308 0.23 -38.23 37.67
C CYS A 308 0.78 -39.53 38.23
N VAL A 309 1.84 -40.04 37.63
CA VAL A 309 2.50 -41.29 38.05
C VAL A 309 3.95 -40.96 38.36
N CYS A 310 4.30 -41.00 39.65
CA CYS A 310 5.64 -40.69 40.17
C CYS A 310 6.17 -39.30 39.74
N GLY A 311 5.32 -38.28 39.82
CA GLY A 311 5.70 -36.87 39.57
C GLY A 311 5.83 -36.50 38.10
N GLU A 312 5.37 -37.36 37.18
CA GLU A 312 5.24 -37.09 35.75
C GLU A 312 3.81 -37.34 35.29
N CYS A 313 3.34 -36.51 34.36
CA CYS A 313 2.00 -36.66 33.79
C CYS A 313 2.01 -37.63 32.61
N ILE A 314 1.17 -38.65 32.70
CA ILE A 314 0.88 -39.58 31.61
C ILE A 314 -0.47 -39.20 31.01
N CYS A 315 -0.46 -38.67 29.79
CA CYS A 315 -1.68 -38.25 29.11
C CYS A 315 -2.51 -39.48 28.70
N ILE A 316 -3.78 -39.51 29.12
CA ILE A 316 -4.66 -40.66 28.89
C ILE A 316 -5.16 -40.65 27.45
N ASN A 317 -5.45 -39.46 26.91
CA ASN A 317 -5.81 -39.27 25.50
C ASN A 317 -4.57 -38.88 24.69
N LYS A 318 -4.37 -39.54 23.54
CA LYS A 318 -3.26 -39.30 22.60
C LYS A 318 -3.33 -37.94 21.90
N ASP A 319 -4.51 -37.31 21.86
CA ASP A 319 -4.68 -35.97 21.29
C ASP A 319 -4.17 -34.85 22.21
N TYR A 320 -3.81 -35.20 23.46
CA TYR A 320 -3.22 -34.32 24.45
C TYR A 320 -1.72 -34.57 24.60
N THR A 321 -0.95 -33.49 24.63
CA THR A 321 0.51 -33.48 24.70
C THR A 321 1.01 -32.42 25.70
N GLY A 322 2.32 -32.37 25.92
CA GLY A 322 2.95 -31.47 26.89
C GLY A 322 3.16 -32.10 28.27
N SER A 323 4.09 -31.54 29.06
CA SER A 323 4.54 -32.10 30.34
C SER A 323 3.47 -32.20 31.42
N TYR A 324 2.35 -31.50 31.23
CA TYR A 324 1.16 -31.53 32.09
C TYR A 324 -0.10 -31.92 31.32
N CYS A 325 0.02 -32.49 30.11
CA CYS A 325 -1.12 -32.82 29.25
C CYS A 325 -2.03 -31.63 28.92
N GLN A 326 -1.46 -30.43 28.87
CA GLN A 326 -2.19 -29.18 28.67
C GLN A 326 -2.47 -28.85 27.20
N CYS A 327 -1.81 -29.52 26.25
CA CYS A 327 -1.84 -29.14 24.84
C CYS A 327 -2.74 -30.08 24.02
N HIS A 328 -3.85 -29.60 23.47
CA HIS A 328 -4.70 -30.37 22.57
C HIS A 328 -4.41 -30.05 21.10
N LYS A 329 -4.54 -31.04 20.20
CA LYS A 329 -4.30 -30.90 18.75
C LYS A 329 -5.10 -29.77 18.08
N ASN A 330 -6.30 -29.47 18.58
CA ASN A 330 -7.18 -28.43 18.02
C ASN A 330 -7.00 -27.04 18.65
N MET A 331 -5.99 -26.82 19.51
CA MET A 331 -5.76 -25.51 20.12
C MET A 331 -5.21 -24.47 19.14
N CYS A 332 -4.62 -24.89 18.02
CA CYS A 332 -3.99 -23.97 17.08
C CYS A 332 -5.01 -23.21 16.24
N PRO A 333 -4.67 -21.98 15.81
CA PRO A 333 -5.46 -21.23 14.83
C PRO A 333 -5.77 -22.06 13.59
N GLN A 334 -7.03 -22.04 13.17
CA GLN A 334 -7.52 -22.75 11.99
C GLN A 334 -8.03 -21.75 10.96
N TYR A 335 -7.76 -22.02 9.70
CA TYR A 335 -8.34 -21.33 8.56
C TYR A 335 -8.86 -22.38 7.58
N ASN A 336 -10.14 -22.27 7.18
CA ASN A 336 -10.84 -23.30 6.38
C ASN A 336 -10.65 -24.74 6.93
N ASP A 337 -10.86 -24.91 8.24
CA ASP A 337 -10.73 -26.19 8.97
C ASP A 337 -9.33 -26.83 8.92
N MET A 338 -8.32 -26.12 8.42
CA MET A 338 -6.92 -26.54 8.42
C MET A 338 -6.15 -25.82 9.53
N ALA A 339 -5.63 -26.59 10.49
CA ALA A 339 -4.75 -26.06 11.53
C ALA A 339 -3.46 -25.52 10.89
N CYS A 340 -3.08 -24.29 11.24
CA CYS A 340 -1.90 -23.62 10.67
C CYS A 340 -1.91 -23.55 9.14
N SER A 341 -3.11 -23.52 8.53
CA SER A 341 -3.31 -23.45 7.08
C SER A 341 -2.59 -24.54 6.27
N ASP A 342 -2.23 -25.67 6.91
CA ASP A 342 -1.38 -26.73 6.33
C ASP A 342 0.01 -26.24 5.85
N HIS A 343 0.42 -25.06 6.31
CA HIS A 343 1.69 -24.41 6.02
C HIS A 343 2.50 -24.20 7.30
N GLY A 344 2.31 -25.08 8.27
CA GLY A 344 3.00 -25.02 9.54
C GLY A 344 2.63 -26.16 10.48
N LYS A 345 3.50 -26.38 11.45
CA LYS A 345 3.30 -27.39 12.49
C LYS A 345 2.66 -26.75 13.71
N CYS A 346 1.52 -27.28 14.14
CA CYS A 346 0.86 -26.90 15.38
C CYS A 346 1.64 -27.42 16.59
N ILE A 347 2.03 -26.52 17.50
CA ILE A 347 2.65 -26.83 18.79
C ILE A 347 1.87 -26.11 19.89
N CYS A 348 1.05 -26.85 20.63
CA CYS A 348 0.35 -26.37 21.83
C CYS A 348 -0.44 -25.05 21.65
N GLY A 349 -1.15 -24.89 20.52
CA GLY A 349 -1.93 -23.68 20.26
C GLY A 349 -1.21 -22.58 19.46
N GLU A 350 0.07 -22.77 19.16
CA GLU A 350 0.84 -21.88 18.29
C GLU A 350 1.26 -22.58 17.00
N CYS A 351 1.18 -21.86 15.88
CA CYS A 351 1.61 -22.38 14.59
C CYS A 351 3.06 -22.00 14.29
N ILE A 352 3.89 -23.01 14.04
CA ILE A 352 5.25 -22.83 13.55
C ILE A 352 5.22 -22.98 12.03
N CYS A 353 5.30 -21.85 11.32
CA CYS A 353 5.14 -21.83 9.88
C CYS A 353 6.31 -22.48 9.13
N ASP A 354 5.96 -23.07 7.99
CA ASP A 354 6.87 -23.63 7.01
C ASP A 354 7.70 -22.54 6.32
N PRO A 355 8.81 -22.90 5.65
CA PRO A 355 9.60 -21.97 4.85
C PRO A 355 8.70 -21.19 3.88
N ASP A 356 8.87 -19.87 3.84
CA ASP A 356 8.09 -18.95 3.01
C ASP A 356 6.66 -18.63 3.49
N PHE A 357 6.28 -19.03 4.72
CA PHE A 357 4.99 -18.68 5.31
C PHE A 357 5.14 -17.92 6.65
N THR A 358 4.15 -17.08 6.95
CA THR A 358 4.13 -16.24 8.15
C THR A 358 2.69 -15.97 8.63
N GLY A 359 2.56 -15.32 9.79
CA GLY A 359 1.28 -15.07 10.47
C GLY A 359 0.96 -16.11 11.54
N LYS A 360 -0.03 -15.81 12.39
CA LYS A 360 -0.43 -16.66 13.54
C LYS A 360 -0.98 -18.02 13.13
N ASP A 361 -1.56 -18.10 11.93
CA ASP A 361 -2.16 -19.27 11.31
C ASP A 361 -1.38 -19.72 10.06
N CYS A 362 -0.18 -19.17 9.83
CA CYS A 362 0.70 -19.50 8.69
C CYS A 362 0.07 -19.33 7.30
N ARG A 363 -0.98 -18.51 7.18
CA ARG A 363 -1.68 -18.32 5.90
C ARG A 363 -0.91 -17.48 4.88
N PHE A 364 0.02 -16.64 5.33
CA PHE A 364 0.59 -15.60 4.49
C PHE A 364 1.92 -16.05 3.89
N SER A 365 2.04 -16.01 2.57
CA SER A 365 3.34 -16.23 1.93
C SER A 365 4.26 -15.02 2.11
N MET A 366 5.54 -15.29 2.33
CA MET A 366 6.65 -14.33 2.35
C MET A 366 7.24 -14.10 0.95
N ALA A 367 6.75 -14.80 -0.07
CA ALA A 367 7.09 -14.49 -1.45
C ALA A 367 6.67 -13.04 -1.77
N LYS A 368 7.51 -12.35 -2.55
CA LYS A 368 7.20 -10.99 -3.07
C LYS A 368 6.86 -10.99 -4.55
N ASN A 369 6.71 -12.17 -5.17
CA ASN A 369 6.57 -12.30 -6.62
C ASN A 369 5.34 -11.56 -7.16
N ASN A 370 4.24 -11.51 -6.41
CA ASN A 370 3.03 -10.81 -6.83
C ASN A 370 3.06 -9.30 -6.57
N CYS A 371 4.13 -8.79 -5.96
CA CYS A 371 4.34 -7.37 -5.71
C CYS A 371 5.32 -6.72 -6.69
N MET A 372 5.91 -7.49 -7.62
CA MET A 372 6.93 -6.99 -8.53
C MET A 372 6.34 -6.68 -9.91
N ASP A 373 6.62 -5.49 -10.41
CA ASP A 373 6.41 -5.10 -11.81
C ASP A 373 7.79 -4.81 -12.43
N GLY A 374 8.35 -5.78 -13.15
CA GLY A 374 9.76 -5.76 -13.56
C GLY A 374 10.71 -5.73 -12.35
N GLU A 375 11.49 -4.65 -12.20
CA GLU A 375 12.43 -4.45 -11.08
C GLU A 375 11.84 -3.64 -9.91
N THR A 376 10.63 -3.10 -10.06
CA THR A 376 10.06 -2.13 -9.10
C THR A 376 9.01 -2.78 -8.21
N GLU A 377 9.25 -2.81 -6.90
CA GLU A 377 8.29 -3.30 -5.90
C GLU A 377 7.13 -2.31 -5.79
N CYS A 378 5.90 -2.78 -6.04
CA CYS A 378 4.67 -1.99 -5.97
C CYS A 378 4.75 -0.66 -6.72
N ASN A 379 5.41 -0.65 -7.90
CA ASN A 379 5.66 0.54 -8.71
C ASN A 379 6.30 1.72 -7.94
N GLY A 380 6.98 1.45 -6.82
CA GLY A 380 7.56 2.46 -5.92
C GLY A 380 6.54 3.31 -5.15
N ARG A 381 5.25 2.97 -5.24
CA ARG A 381 4.13 3.73 -4.64
C ARG A 381 3.45 2.99 -3.49
N GLY A 382 4.02 1.89 -3.03
CA GLY A 382 3.48 1.10 -1.92
C GLY A 382 4.54 0.23 -1.26
N GLU A 383 4.12 -0.49 -0.23
CA GLU A 383 4.92 -1.52 0.44
C GLU A 383 4.30 -2.90 0.16
N CYS A 384 5.12 -3.90 -0.16
CA CYS A 384 4.62 -5.27 -0.29
C CYS A 384 4.42 -5.88 1.10
N ILE A 385 3.17 -6.16 1.43
CA ILE A 385 2.78 -6.80 2.69
C ILE A 385 2.06 -8.12 2.35
N TYR A 386 2.62 -9.23 2.82
CA TYR A 386 2.08 -10.58 2.59
C TYR A 386 1.79 -10.92 1.12
N ASN A 387 2.74 -10.61 0.23
CA ASN A 387 2.64 -10.82 -1.21
C ASN A 387 1.53 -10.00 -1.90
N ASN A 388 1.03 -8.94 -1.27
CA ASN A 388 0.11 -7.96 -1.84
C ASN A 388 0.66 -6.53 -1.63
N CYS A 389 0.42 -5.64 -2.59
CA CYS A 389 0.88 -4.26 -2.45
C CYS A 389 -0.12 -3.41 -1.64
N GLU A 390 0.35 -2.83 -0.53
CA GLU A 390 -0.34 -1.75 0.15
C GLU A 390 0.09 -0.41 -0.45
N CYS A 391 -0.78 0.15 -1.28
CA CYS A 391 -0.50 1.36 -2.05
C CYS A 391 -0.77 2.62 -1.25
N LYS A 392 0.09 3.63 -1.41
CA LYS A 392 -0.19 4.99 -0.96
C LYS A 392 -1.33 5.58 -1.79
N ASP A 393 -2.23 6.28 -1.12
CA ASP A 393 -3.34 6.94 -1.80
C ASP A 393 -2.81 7.98 -2.82
N PRO A 394 -3.47 8.11 -3.99
CA PRO A 394 -3.16 9.17 -4.94
C PRO A 394 -3.25 10.56 -4.27
N SER A 395 -2.46 11.51 -4.77
CA SER A 395 -2.54 12.89 -4.33
C SER A 395 -3.96 13.44 -4.49
N ALA A 396 -4.40 14.35 -3.62
CA ALA A 396 -5.79 14.84 -3.59
C ALA A 396 -6.31 15.45 -4.91
N TRP A 397 -5.39 15.82 -5.80
CA TRP A 397 -5.68 16.37 -7.12
C TRP A 397 -5.72 15.32 -8.24
N ASP A 398 -5.41 14.05 -7.98
CA ASP A 398 -5.33 12.97 -8.98
C ASP A 398 -6.51 12.00 -8.85
N ALA A 399 -7.32 11.89 -9.90
CA ALA A 399 -8.51 11.03 -9.94
C ALA A 399 -8.20 9.57 -10.34
N ARG A 400 -6.95 9.23 -10.69
CA ARG A 400 -6.57 7.85 -11.04
C ARG A 400 -6.61 6.95 -9.81
N ARG A 401 -6.93 5.66 -10.01
CA ARG A 401 -7.00 4.67 -8.91
C ARG A 401 -5.79 3.75 -8.91
N ASN A 402 -5.38 3.33 -7.72
CA ASN A 402 -4.36 2.29 -7.56
C ASN A 402 -4.88 0.96 -8.10
N GLY A 403 -4.11 0.33 -8.98
CA GLY A 403 -4.25 -1.09 -9.29
C GLY A 403 -3.57 -1.98 -8.25
N ASP A 404 -3.58 -3.29 -8.49
CA ASP A 404 -3.08 -4.31 -7.55
C ASP A 404 -1.56 -4.20 -7.29
N LEU A 405 -0.81 -3.55 -8.18
CA LEU A 405 0.64 -3.27 -8.07
C LEU A 405 0.92 -1.77 -7.86
N CYS A 406 -0.06 -1.00 -7.40
CA CYS A 406 -0.01 0.46 -7.21
C CYS A 406 0.25 1.29 -8.47
N GLN A 407 0.05 0.69 -9.65
CA GLN A 407 0.00 1.41 -10.90
C GLN A 407 -1.28 2.26 -10.96
N LEU A 408 -1.17 3.53 -11.38
CA LEU A 408 -2.32 4.40 -11.54
C LEU A 408 -3.06 4.04 -12.82
N LYS A 409 -4.24 3.42 -12.65
CA LYS A 409 -5.12 3.07 -13.77
C LYS A 409 -6.06 4.23 -14.05
N TYR A 410 -6.21 4.56 -15.34
CA TYR A 410 -7.19 5.51 -15.83
C TYR A 410 -8.60 5.03 -15.48
N SER A 411 -9.42 5.91 -14.93
CA SER A 411 -10.87 5.64 -14.86
C SER A 411 -11.49 6.03 -16.20
N GLU A 412 -12.37 5.17 -16.73
CA GLU A 412 -13.16 5.45 -17.94
C GLU A 412 -13.95 6.77 -17.85
N LYS A 413 -14.65 7.17 -18.93
CA LYS A 413 -15.36 8.47 -19.16
C LYS A 413 -15.92 9.24 -17.94
N SER A 414 -16.31 8.60 -16.83
CA SER A 414 -16.68 9.24 -15.56
C SER A 414 -15.52 9.90 -14.79
N GLY A 415 -14.28 9.45 -14.98
CA GLY A 415 -13.09 9.94 -14.29
C GLY A 415 -12.64 11.33 -14.76
N HIS A 416 -12.82 11.64 -16.05
CA HIS A 416 -12.42 12.93 -16.61
C HIS A 416 -13.18 14.10 -15.96
N SER A 417 -14.50 13.98 -15.81
CA SER A 417 -15.32 15.03 -15.17
C SER A 417 -14.92 15.25 -13.71
N HIS A 418 -14.56 14.19 -12.99
CA HIS A 418 -14.10 14.28 -11.61
C HIS A 418 -12.71 14.93 -11.53
N GLN A 419 -11.81 14.55 -12.43
CA GLN A 419 -10.48 15.13 -12.55
C GLN A 419 -10.52 16.65 -12.81
N CYS A 420 -11.43 17.13 -13.67
CA CYS A 420 -11.62 18.57 -13.89
C CYS A 420 -12.04 19.31 -12.61
N GLN A 421 -12.92 18.71 -11.79
CA GLN A 421 -13.35 19.29 -10.51
C GLN A 421 -12.21 19.37 -9.49
N LEU A 422 -11.34 18.35 -9.44
CA LEU A 422 -10.18 18.34 -8.55
C LEU A 422 -9.14 19.42 -8.93
N LEU A 423 -9.02 19.73 -10.23
CA LEU A 423 -8.04 20.70 -10.74
C LEU A 423 -8.58 22.14 -10.77
N GLU A 424 -9.90 22.34 -10.74
CA GLU A 424 -10.52 23.68 -10.79
C GLU A 424 -9.97 24.64 -9.72
N PRO A 425 -9.85 24.28 -8.43
CA PRO A 425 -9.29 25.17 -7.42
C PRO A 425 -7.82 25.56 -7.68
N ILE A 426 -7.03 24.63 -8.24
CA ILE A 426 -5.62 24.84 -8.57
C ILE A 426 -5.51 25.86 -9.72
N VAL A 427 -6.32 25.69 -10.76
CA VAL A 427 -6.37 26.60 -11.92
C VAL A 427 -6.88 27.98 -11.54
N GLN A 428 -7.93 28.07 -10.71
CA GLN A 428 -8.44 29.34 -10.19
C GLN A 428 -7.38 30.08 -9.36
N CYS A 429 -6.63 29.35 -8.54
CA CYS A 429 -5.54 29.92 -7.75
C CYS A 429 -4.43 30.51 -8.65
N TYR A 430 -4.01 29.79 -9.70
CA TYR A 430 -3.04 30.26 -10.69
C TYR A 430 -3.49 31.54 -11.39
N LEU A 431 -4.76 31.61 -11.81
CA LEU A 431 -5.32 32.78 -12.50
C LEU A 431 -5.45 34.02 -11.60
N ASN A 432 -5.68 33.83 -10.30
CA ASN A 432 -5.88 34.91 -9.34
C ASN A 432 -4.56 35.47 -8.76
N GLN A 433 -3.39 34.98 -9.20
CA GLN A 433 -2.04 35.42 -8.76
C GLN A 433 -1.79 35.45 -7.24
N GLY A 434 -2.59 34.72 -6.46
CA GLY A 434 -2.48 34.69 -5.00
C GLY A 434 -1.75 33.45 -4.52
N GLY A 435 -0.50 33.59 -4.08
CA GLY A 435 0.26 32.70 -3.19
C GLY A 435 -0.16 31.23 -3.07
N CYS A 436 -0.28 30.50 -4.18
CA CYS A 436 -0.51 29.06 -4.16
C CYS A 436 0.81 28.37 -3.79
N GLU A 437 0.79 27.38 -2.89
CA GLU A 437 1.96 26.55 -2.62
C GLU A 437 2.39 25.84 -3.92
N PRO A 438 3.68 25.91 -4.31
CA PRO A 438 4.16 25.26 -5.51
C PRO A 438 4.10 23.74 -5.32
N ASN A 439 3.20 23.09 -6.05
CA ASN A 439 3.16 21.63 -6.11
C ASN A 439 4.20 21.14 -7.12
N THR A 440 5.24 20.45 -6.64
CA THR A 440 6.36 19.99 -7.47
C THR A 440 5.97 18.95 -8.53
N GLU A 441 4.78 18.35 -8.40
CA GLU A 441 4.28 17.29 -9.29
C GLU A 441 3.33 17.83 -10.38
N ILE A 442 2.93 19.10 -10.32
CA ILE A 442 2.05 19.74 -11.32
C ILE A 442 2.78 20.90 -12.01
N ASN A 443 2.94 20.79 -13.32
CA ASN A 443 3.51 21.85 -14.15
C ASN A 443 2.39 22.63 -14.85
N ILE A 444 2.19 23.89 -14.46
CA ILE A 444 1.12 24.76 -14.99
C ILE A 444 1.72 25.86 -15.87
N SER A 445 1.16 26.03 -17.07
CA SER A 445 1.54 27.10 -18.01
C SER A 445 0.29 27.85 -18.50
N GLY A 446 0.41 29.15 -18.70
CA GLY A 446 -0.67 30.00 -19.21
C GLY A 446 -0.49 30.35 -20.68
N VAL A 447 -1.58 30.33 -21.45
CA VAL A 447 -1.63 30.73 -22.88
C VAL A 447 -2.80 31.69 -23.15
N ILE A 448 -2.65 32.56 -24.15
CA ILE A 448 -3.65 33.59 -24.48
C ILE A 448 -4.88 33.00 -25.18
N ASN A 449 -4.79 31.87 -25.89
CA ASN A 449 -5.94 31.17 -26.47
C ASN A 449 -5.64 29.67 -26.52
N LEU A 450 -6.62 28.82 -26.24
CA LEU A 450 -6.52 27.40 -26.51
C LEU A 450 -6.81 27.11 -27.99
N PRO A 451 -6.07 26.19 -28.64
CA PRO A 451 -6.36 25.78 -30.00
C PRO A 451 -7.76 25.13 -30.06
N GLY A 452 -8.65 25.72 -30.85
CA GLY A 452 -10.02 25.23 -31.03
C GLY A 452 -10.10 24.00 -31.93
N ASN A 453 -11.09 23.14 -31.69
CA ASN A 453 -11.33 21.84 -32.33
C ASN A 453 -11.53 21.88 -33.88
N ASN A 454 -11.56 23.05 -34.51
CA ASN A 454 -11.89 23.22 -35.94
C ASN A 454 -10.70 23.66 -36.83
N SER A 455 -9.46 23.54 -36.37
CA SER A 455 -8.28 23.87 -37.22
C SER A 455 -7.18 22.80 -37.11
N ALA A 456 -7.56 21.52 -37.20
CA ALA A 456 -6.59 20.43 -37.23
C ALA A 456 -5.99 20.17 -38.63
N ASN A 457 -6.63 20.64 -39.72
CA ASN A 457 -6.15 20.38 -41.09
C ASN A 457 -5.55 21.58 -41.83
N ASP A 458 -5.77 22.83 -41.39
CA ASP A 458 -5.32 24.02 -42.15
C ASP A 458 -4.10 24.76 -41.56
N MET A 459 -3.44 24.21 -40.53
CA MET A 459 -2.32 24.88 -39.86
C MET A 459 -0.98 24.14 -39.92
N ALA A 460 -0.75 23.41 -41.01
CA ALA A 460 0.57 22.88 -41.36
C ALA A 460 1.51 23.91 -42.04
N ASN A 461 1.02 25.11 -42.40
CA ASN A 461 1.75 26.00 -43.33
C ASN A 461 2.06 27.43 -42.88
N ASN A 462 1.88 27.81 -41.61
CA ASN A 462 2.35 29.12 -41.15
C ASN A 462 3.00 29.04 -39.76
N THR A 463 4.24 28.57 -39.75
CA THR A 463 5.14 28.61 -38.58
C THR A 463 6.41 29.36 -38.98
N ALA A 464 6.40 30.68 -38.87
CA ALA A 464 7.61 31.51 -38.90
C ALA A 464 7.32 32.86 -38.25
N ASN A 465 7.37 32.89 -36.92
CA ASN A 465 7.57 34.04 -36.02
C ASN A 465 6.67 33.91 -34.80
N TYR A 466 7.09 33.11 -33.82
CA TYR A 466 7.07 33.46 -32.39
C TYR A 466 7.74 32.31 -31.64
N SER A 467 8.93 32.61 -31.11
CA SER A 467 9.69 31.99 -30.02
C SER A 467 9.56 30.47 -29.75
N GLU A 468 10.73 29.84 -29.65
CA GLU A 468 11.00 28.47 -29.19
C GLU A 468 10.10 28.00 -28.03
N ASN A 469 9.73 26.71 -28.06
CA ASN A 469 8.89 25.93 -27.12
C ASN A 469 7.37 25.82 -27.35
N SER A 470 6.91 25.65 -28.60
CA SER A 470 5.53 25.23 -28.89
C SER A 470 5.47 23.79 -29.40
N THR A 471 5.20 22.83 -28.51
CA THR A 471 4.84 21.45 -28.88
C THR A 471 3.45 21.45 -29.53
N VAL A 472 3.33 20.89 -30.73
CA VAL A 472 2.07 20.65 -31.44
C VAL A 472 1.12 19.84 -30.57
N ILE A 473 -0.08 20.38 -30.27
CA ILE A 473 -1.13 19.71 -29.51
C ILE A 473 -1.98 18.90 -30.49
N TYR A 474 -1.82 17.57 -30.50
CA TYR A 474 -2.74 16.69 -31.20
C TYR A 474 -4.02 16.54 -30.35
N MET A 475 -5.14 17.06 -30.84
CA MET A 475 -6.47 16.75 -30.30
C MET A 475 -6.97 15.47 -30.96
N SER A 476 -6.87 14.34 -30.26
CA SER A 476 -7.56 13.12 -30.70
C SER A 476 -9.05 13.22 -30.36
N ASN A 477 -9.91 13.01 -31.35
CA ASN A 477 -11.34 12.79 -31.10
C ASN A 477 -11.50 11.64 -30.09
N ALA A 478 -12.17 11.92 -28.97
CA ALA A 478 -12.33 11.02 -27.84
C ALA A 478 -13.26 9.83 -28.15
N THR A 479 -12.80 8.93 -29.03
CA THR A 479 -13.43 7.63 -29.27
C THR A 479 -12.46 6.47 -29.52
N ALA A 480 -11.14 6.63 -29.45
CA ALA A 480 -10.23 5.48 -29.58
C ALA A 480 -8.95 5.58 -28.74
N ASN A 481 -8.82 4.62 -27.82
CA ASN A 481 -7.62 4.09 -27.17
C ASN A 481 -6.84 4.95 -26.15
N ASN A 482 -6.83 4.41 -24.93
CA ASN A 482 -6.00 4.69 -23.75
C ASN A 482 -4.52 5.00 -24.08
N SER A 483 -4.21 6.21 -24.52
CA SER A 483 -2.82 6.68 -24.65
C SER A 483 -2.57 7.75 -23.60
N ALA A 484 -1.47 7.59 -22.84
CA ALA A 484 -1.02 8.54 -21.84
C ALA A 484 -0.64 9.92 -22.44
N ASP A 485 -0.50 9.99 -23.77
CA ASP A 485 -0.18 11.21 -24.52
C ASP A 485 -1.37 12.13 -24.82
N ALA A 486 -2.60 11.70 -24.56
CA ALA A 486 -3.79 12.46 -24.93
C ALA A 486 -4.05 13.66 -23.99
N TRP A 487 -4.32 14.83 -24.58
CA TRP A 487 -4.77 16.01 -23.84
C TRP A 487 -6.27 15.95 -23.56
N PHE A 488 -6.65 16.29 -22.33
CA PHE A 488 -8.03 16.32 -21.87
C PHE A 488 -8.50 17.76 -21.65
N ASP A 489 -9.68 18.11 -22.14
CA ASP A 489 -10.23 19.46 -22.06
C ASP A 489 -11.23 19.64 -20.91
N CYS A 490 -11.02 20.68 -20.09
CA CYS A 490 -11.93 21.06 -19.02
C CYS A 490 -12.55 22.44 -19.36
N PRO A 491 -13.75 22.48 -19.94
CA PRO A 491 -14.41 23.73 -20.30
C PRO A 491 -15.14 24.39 -19.13
N ASN A 492 -15.47 25.68 -19.28
CA ASN A 492 -16.40 26.45 -18.43
C ASN A 492 -15.97 26.67 -16.97
N ILE A 493 -14.67 26.90 -16.73
CA ILE A 493 -14.18 27.29 -15.41
C ILE A 493 -14.54 28.73 -15.09
N LYS A 494 -15.22 28.94 -13.98
CA LYS A 494 -15.67 30.26 -13.56
C LYS A 494 -14.49 31.06 -13.02
N THR A 495 -14.23 32.22 -13.62
CA THR A 495 -13.18 33.16 -13.16
C THR A 495 -13.76 34.42 -12.53
N GLY A 496 -15.04 34.73 -12.80
CA GLY A 496 -15.74 35.90 -12.28
C GLY A 496 -17.24 35.89 -12.58
N LEU A 497 -17.93 36.98 -12.26
CA LEU A 497 -19.35 37.13 -12.64
C LEU A 497 -19.49 37.25 -14.16
N GLY A 498 -20.00 36.18 -14.79
CA GLY A 498 -20.24 36.14 -16.24
C GLY A 498 -18.99 35.90 -17.10
N CYS A 499 -17.87 35.52 -16.48
CA CYS A 499 -16.61 35.20 -17.15
C CYS A 499 -16.22 33.74 -16.95
N TYR A 500 -15.95 33.05 -18.06
CA TYR A 500 -15.55 31.64 -18.07
C TYR A 500 -14.25 31.46 -18.85
N THR A 501 -13.42 30.52 -18.41
CA THR A 501 -12.21 30.10 -19.12
C THR A 501 -12.17 28.58 -19.26
N ALA A 502 -11.16 28.06 -19.94
CA ALA A 502 -10.93 26.63 -20.11
C ALA A 502 -9.45 26.28 -19.84
N PHE A 503 -9.18 25.02 -19.53
CA PHE A 503 -7.82 24.51 -19.45
C PHE A 503 -7.73 23.10 -20.03
N LEU A 504 -6.52 22.71 -20.42
CA LEU A 504 -6.18 21.36 -20.84
C LEU A 504 -5.26 20.72 -19.80
N TYR A 505 -5.38 19.41 -19.59
CA TYR A 505 -4.41 18.66 -18.80
C TYR A 505 -3.96 17.37 -19.49
N ARG A 506 -2.78 16.90 -19.12
CA ARG A 506 -2.21 15.62 -19.57
C ARG A 506 -1.39 15.02 -18.44
N TYR A 507 -1.43 13.69 -18.31
CA TYR A 507 -0.58 12.96 -17.37
C TYR A 507 0.84 12.83 -17.92
N ASN A 508 1.84 12.84 -17.04
CA ASN A 508 3.22 12.56 -17.45
C ASN A 508 3.46 11.04 -17.49
N GLU A 509 4.19 10.57 -18.50
CA GLU A 509 4.49 9.13 -18.65
C GLU A 509 5.48 8.65 -17.58
N ASP A 510 6.46 9.49 -17.20
CA ASP A 510 7.61 9.05 -16.41
C ASP A 510 7.55 9.38 -14.91
N SER A 511 6.68 10.29 -14.47
CA SER A 511 6.80 10.89 -13.12
C SER A 511 5.51 10.92 -12.28
N TYR A 512 4.46 10.21 -12.69
CA TYR A 512 3.09 10.30 -12.11
C TYR A 512 2.52 11.73 -11.97
N GLY A 513 3.23 12.76 -12.44
CA GLY A 513 2.82 14.16 -12.38
C GLY A 513 1.85 14.54 -13.49
N MET A 514 1.47 15.81 -13.52
CA MET A 514 0.51 16.34 -14.49
C MET A 514 1.00 17.65 -15.11
N LYS A 515 0.72 17.83 -16.40
CA LYS A 515 0.93 19.10 -17.10
C LYS A 515 -0.42 19.76 -17.39
N ILE A 516 -0.56 21.04 -17.05
CA ILE A 516 -1.78 21.82 -17.21
C ILE A 516 -1.48 23.06 -18.08
N ILE A 517 -2.32 23.31 -19.07
CA ILE A 517 -2.30 24.52 -19.90
C ILE A 517 -3.59 25.29 -19.68
N VAL A 518 -3.49 26.50 -19.15
CA VAL A 518 -4.64 27.34 -18.78
C VAL A 518 -4.80 28.48 -19.78
N GLN A 519 -6.04 28.73 -20.23
CA GLN A 519 -6.37 29.91 -21.00
C GLN A 519 -6.47 31.15 -20.08
N THR A 520 -5.65 32.16 -20.34
CA THR A 520 -5.56 33.36 -19.47
C THR A 520 -6.59 34.44 -19.80
N ASN A 521 -7.12 34.48 -21.02
CA ASN A 521 -8.24 35.37 -21.37
C ASN A 521 -9.58 34.72 -21.00
N ALA A 522 -10.32 35.34 -20.09
CA ALA A 522 -11.67 34.90 -19.77
C ALA A 522 -12.66 35.38 -20.83
N ASN A 523 -13.49 34.47 -21.34
CA ASN A 523 -14.62 34.80 -22.18
C ASN A 523 -15.73 35.38 -21.29
N CYS A 524 -15.81 36.71 -21.22
CA CYS A 524 -16.84 37.41 -20.47
C CYS A 524 -18.02 37.72 -21.39
N ALA A 525 -19.24 37.39 -20.96
CA ALA A 525 -20.44 37.80 -21.68
C ALA A 525 -20.58 39.33 -21.63
N GLU A 526 -20.34 40.02 -22.75
CA GLU A 526 -20.50 41.47 -22.93
C GLU A 526 -21.93 42.00 -22.64
N THR A 527 -22.86 41.09 -22.41
CA THR A 527 -24.30 41.32 -22.42
C THR A 527 -24.78 41.95 -21.11
N TYR A 528 -24.15 41.66 -19.97
CA TYR A 528 -24.68 42.08 -18.66
C TYR A 528 -24.70 43.61 -18.45
N TYR A 529 -23.60 44.30 -18.77
CA TYR A 529 -23.53 45.76 -18.62
C TYR A 529 -24.41 46.51 -19.62
N LYS A 530 -24.56 45.98 -20.85
CA LYS A 530 -25.39 46.59 -21.91
C LYS A 530 -26.89 46.52 -21.55
N PHE A 531 -27.38 45.38 -21.08
CA PHE A 531 -28.80 45.24 -20.71
C PHE A 531 -29.14 45.92 -19.37
N GLY A 532 -28.24 45.85 -18.38
CA GLY A 532 -28.45 46.54 -17.09
C GLY A 532 -28.58 48.06 -17.23
N GLY A 533 -27.76 48.67 -18.10
CA GLY A 533 -27.84 50.11 -18.38
C GLY A 533 -29.15 50.54 -19.04
N ILE A 534 -29.62 49.78 -20.03
CA ILE A 534 -30.87 50.09 -20.76
C ILE A 534 -32.09 49.98 -19.84
N CYS A 535 -32.16 48.95 -18.99
CA CYS A 535 -33.26 48.78 -18.04
C CYS A 535 -33.31 49.93 -17.01
N ALA A 536 -32.16 50.39 -16.50
CA ALA A 536 -32.11 51.51 -15.57
C ALA A 536 -32.60 52.82 -16.21
N VAL A 537 -32.21 53.10 -17.45
CA VAL A 537 -32.65 54.30 -18.20
C VAL A 537 -34.16 54.24 -18.49
N LEU A 538 -34.69 53.08 -18.89
CA LEU A 538 -36.13 52.92 -19.14
C LEU A 538 -36.97 53.08 -17.87
N LEU A 539 -36.50 52.58 -16.72
CA LEU A 539 -37.18 52.78 -15.44
C LEU A 539 -37.22 54.25 -15.05
N ILE A 540 -36.10 54.97 -15.19
CA ILE A 540 -36.05 56.42 -14.90
C ILE A 540 -36.97 57.19 -15.86
N ALA A 541 -36.94 56.88 -17.16
CA ALA A 541 -37.80 57.53 -18.14
C ALA A 541 -39.30 57.29 -17.85
N SER A 542 -39.68 56.06 -17.51
CA SER A 542 -41.06 55.74 -17.16
C SER A 542 -41.54 56.48 -15.90
N GLY A 543 -40.66 56.64 -14.89
CA GLY A 543 -40.92 57.46 -13.71
C GLY A 543 -41.14 58.94 -14.02
N VAL A 544 -40.29 59.52 -14.88
CA VAL A 544 -40.43 60.93 -15.30
C VAL A 544 -41.71 61.15 -16.09
N ILE A 545 -42.05 60.26 -17.02
CA ILE A 545 -43.30 60.32 -17.80
C ILE A 545 -44.52 60.24 -16.87
N GLY A 546 -44.49 59.34 -15.88
CA GLY A 546 -45.55 59.23 -14.88
C GLY A 546 -45.75 60.53 -14.08
N LEU A 547 -44.67 61.18 -13.66
CA LEU A 547 -44.72 62.46 -12.94
C LEU A 547 -45.26 63.60 -13.82
N VAL A 548 -44.86 63.65 -15.10
CA VAL A 548 -45.37 64.65 -16.06
C VAL A 548 -46.87 64.42 -16.32
N ALA A 549 -47.28 63.17 -16.53
CA ALA A 549 -48.69 62.82 -16.72
C ALA A 549 -49.53 63.13 -15.48
N TRP A 550 -49.03 62.81 -14.28
CA TRP A 550 -49.66 63.18 -13.01
C TRP A 550 -49.85 64.69 -12.91
N LYS A 551 -48.79 65.46 -13.15
CA LYS A 551 -48.85 66.93 -13.10
C LYS A 551 -49.83 67.50 -14.13
N TYR A 552 -49.88 66.92 -15.33
CA TYR A 552 -50.83 67.32 -16.36
C TYR A 552 -52.29 67.04 -15.94
N ILE A 553 -52.56 65.85 -15.40
CA ILE A 553 -53.89 65.47 -14.91
C ILE A 553 -54.31 66.36 -13.74
N THR A 554 -53.43 66.60 -12.76
CA THR A 554 -53.75 67.48 -11.62
C THR A 554 -54.01 68.91 -12.10
N THR A 555 -53.22 69.46 -13.02
CA THR A 555 -53.48 70.80 -13.56
C THR A 555 -54.82 70.88 -14.30
N ILE A 556 -55.22 69.84 -15.04
CA ILE A 556 -56.56 69.79 -15.66
C ILE A 556 -57.66 69.72 -14.61
N ARG A 557 -57.47 68.88 -13.58
CA ARG A 557 -58.46 68.72 -12.51
C ARG A 557 -58.60 69.99 -11.70
N ASP A 558 -57.49 70.61 -11.30
CA ASP A 558 -57.45 71.90 -10.61
C ASP A 558 -58.08 72.99 -11.47
N LYS A 559 -57.86 73.00 -12.80
CA LYS A 559 -58.53 73.94 -13.71
C LYS A 559 -60.05 73.71 -13.76
N ARG A 560 -60.51 72.46 -13.83
CA ARG A 560 -61.95 72.13 -13.83
C ARG A 560 -62.63 72.41 -12.49
N GLU A 561 -61.94 72.13 -11.38
CA GLU A 561 -62.43 72.45 -10.04
C GLU A 561 -62.41 73.97 -9.80
N TYR A 562 -61.41 74.69 -10.30
CA TYR A 562 -61.37 76.15 -10.31
C TYR A 562 -62.50 76.73 -11.17
N GLU A 563 -62.77 76.19 -12.36
CA GLU A 563 -63.91 76.61 -13.20
C GLU A 563 -65.25 76.30 -12.52
N ARG A 564 -65.42 75.14 -11.86
CA ARG A 564 -66.60 74.87 -11.02
C ARG A 564 -66.71 75.86 -9.87
N PHE A 565 -65.61 76.13 -9.17
CA PHE A 565 -65.58 77.09 -8.07
C PHE A 565 -65.90 78.50 -8.54
N VAL A 566 -65.43 78.95 -9.71
CA VAL A 566 -65.79 80.25 -10.29
C VAL A 566 -67.24 80.28 -10.77
N ASN A 567 -67.77 79.18 -11.32
CA ASN A 567 -69.19 79.08 -11.69
C ASN A 567 -70.11 79.04 -10.45
N GLU A 568 -69.69 78.41 -9.36
CA GLU A 568 -70.42 78.35 -8.08
C GLU A 568 -70.24 79.66 -7.28
N ALA A 569 -69.06 80.27 -7.28
CA ALA A 569 -68.77 81.54 -6.59
C ALA A 569 -69.24 82.78 -7.39
N GLY A 570 -69.41 82.66 -8.71
CA GLY A 570 -69.97 83.69 -9.59
C GLY A 570 -71.49 83.68 -9.69
N ILE A 571 -72.16 82.69 -9.08
CA ILE A 571 -73.63 82.52 -9.12
C ILE A 571 -74.16 82.22 -7.70
N ILE A 572 -73.76 83.01 -6.70
CA ILE A 572 -74.50 83.09 -5.43
C ILE A 572 -74.83 84.56 -5.15
N GLY A 573 -76.05 84.92 -5.57
CA GLY A 573 -76.66 86.25 -5.52
C GLY A 573 -77.38 86.57 -6.84
N SER A 574 -78.43 85.84 -7.24
CA SER A 574 -79.71 85.88 -6.54
C SER A 574 -80.27 84.51 -6.13
N THR A 575 -80.54 84.41 -4.81
CA THR A 575 -81.25 83.34 -4.08
C THR A 575 -80.48 82.01 -4.05
N CYS A 576 -80.18 81.38 -2.91
CA CYS A 576 -81.14 80.85 -1.95
C CYS A 576 -80.51 80.69 -0.55
N GLU A 577 -81.40 80.58 0.44
CA GLU A 577 -81.20 80.81 1.87
C GLU A 577 -80.24 79.88 2.62
N ASN A 578 -79.67 80.48 3.67
CA ASN A 578 -78.79 79.90 4.66
C ASN A 578 -79.48 78.78 5.47
N PRO A 579 -78.95 77.53 5.44
CA PRO A 579 -79.51 76.39 6.18
C PRO A 579 -79.44 76.48 7.72
N LEU A 580 -78.97 77.57 8.32
CA LEU A 580 -78.97 77.75 9.78
C LEU A 580 -79.94 78.81 10.30
N TYR A 581 -80.83 79.37 9.47
CA TYR A 581 -81.82 80.30 10.01
C TYR A 581 -83.18 80.20 9.32
N ALA A 582 -84.15 79.60 10.02
CA ALA A 582 -85.55 79.63 9.66
C ALA A 582 -86.28 80.66 10.53
N PRO A 583 -86.75 81.79 9.98
CA PRO A 583 -87.75 82.60 10.65
C PRO A 583 -89.13 82.00 10.41
N THR A 584 -89.72 81.59 11.51
CA THR A 584 -91.09 81.15 11.63
C THR A 584 -92.05 82.31 11.47
N THR A 585 -93.28 81.94 11.10
CA THR A 585 -94.52 82.69 11.31
C THR A 585 -95.00 83.57 10.17
N THR A 586 -96.32 83.46 10.03
CA THR A 586 -97.11 83.36 8.82
C THR A 586 -98.25 84.36 8.90
N THR A 587 -98.51 85.11 7.83
CA THR A 587 -99.60 86.10 7.77
C THR A 587 -100.35 85.97 6.45
N TYR A 588 -101.62 85.54 6.51
CA TYR A 588 -102.60 85.68 5.42
C TYR A 588 -103.86 86.39 5.93
N SER A 589 -104.53 87.05 4.99
CA SER A 589 -105.39 88.19 5.14
C SER A 589 -106.85 87.88 5.47
N ASN A 590 -107.41 88.89 6.12
CA ASN A 590 -108.82 89.17 6.33
C ASN A 590 -109.69 88.82 5.08
N PRO A 591 -110.77 88.03 5.27
CA PRO A 591 -111.70 87.49 4.26
C PRO A 591 -112.34 88.40 3.22
N ASN A 592 -112.18 89.72 3.25
CA ASN A 592 -112.54 90.51 2.09
C ASN A 592 -111.37 90.47 1.12
N PHE A 593 -111.45 89.70 0.04
CA PHE A 593 -111.21 90.23 -1.31
C PHE A 593 -111.03 89.08 -2.34
N ARG A 594 -112.08 88.89 -3.14
CA ARG A 594 -112.18 87.96 -4.27
C ARG A 594 -111.52 88.54 -5.53
N LYS A 595 -110.81 87.70 -6.28
CA LYS A 595 -110.77 87.83 -7.75
C LYS A 595 -112.16 87.47 -8.29
N ARG A 596 -112.81 88.47 -8.88
CA ARG A 596 -114.21 88.54 -9.34
C ARG A 596 -114.63 87.41 -10.29
N SER A 597 -115.90 86.98 -10.19
CA SER A 597 -116.77 86.96 -11.37
C SER A 597 -117.23 88.42 -11.65
N ASN A 598 -117.53 88.76 -12.91
CA ASN A 598 -118.51 89.78 -13.33
C ASN A 598 -118.78 90.99 -12.39
N ARG A 599 -118.48 92.25 -12.73
CA ARG A 599 -118.84 92.99 -13.96
C ARG A 599 -117.92 94.23 -14.21
N ARG A 600 -117.67 94.44 -15.50
CA ARG A 600 -117.75 95.70 -16.31
C ARG A 600 -116.65 96.79 -16.27
N LYS A 601 -116.03 96.95 -17.46
CA LYS A 601 -116.04 98.10 -18.41
C LYS A 601 -116.97 99.30 -18.10
N PHE A 602 -116.56 100.52 -18.52
CA PHE A 602 -117.24 101.86 -18.55
C PHE A 602 -117.32 102.60 -17.20
N SER A 603 -116.77 103.80 -16.95
CA SER A 603 -116.77 105.16 -17.57
C SER A 603 -118.01 106.02 -17.26
N LEU A 604 -117.81 107.19 -16.63
CA LEU A 604 -118.47 108.49 -16.90
C LEU A 604 -117.88 109.61 -16.00
N ASN A 605 -117.66 110.76 -16.65
CA ASN A 605 -117.47 112.16 -16.21
C ASN A 605 -116.39 112.56 -15.21
#